data_AF-X0Q249-F1
#
_entry.id   AF-X0Q249-F1
#
_cell.length_a   1.000
_cell.length_b   1.000
_cell.length_c   1.000
_cell.angle_alpha   90.00
_cell.angle_beta   90.00
_cell.angle_gamma   90.00
#
_symmetry.space_group_name_H-M   'P 1'
#
loop_
_entity.id
_entity.type
_entity.pdbx_description
1 polymer ?
#
loop_
_entity_poly.entity_id
_entity_poly.type
_entity_poly.pdbx_seq_one_letter_code
_entity_poly.pdbx_strand_id
1 'polypeptide(L)'
;MSSSETQVEQSAPPVTGWPGRYFEDFEIGDVYRHPLGRTVLPVDNSWMTLLTQNTAPIHFDAHYSSQTTWGKPLVDSTFTLALVTGQSVTDISQHVHANLGWDRVRLPNPVFEGDTIYSQSEVLTKRESSSHKDIGIVTVRTIGYNQDGTIVITFERTLMVYRKGHGPHTAGVDPKWDDRSRRAAGIE
;
A
#
# COMPACT_ATOMS: atom_id res chain seq x y z
N MET A 1 9.98 -59.26 -2.91
CA MET A 1 10.62 -58.03 -2.40
C MET A 1 9.66 -56.89 -2.68
N SER A 2 8.96 -56.46 -1.62
CA SER A 2 7.93 -55.43 -1.66
C SER A 2 8.63 -54.07 -1.56
N SER A 3 8.59 -53.29 -2.64
CA SER A 3 9.00 -51.89 -2.65
C SER A 3 7.89 -51.07 -2.02
N SER A 4 8.12 -50.65 -0.78
CA SER A 4 7.29 -49.70 -0.05
C SER A 4 7.38 -48.33 -0.73
N GLU A 5 6.31 -47.93 -1.41
CA GLU A 5 6.10 -46.53 -1.78
C GLU A 5 5.90 -45.74 -0.48
N THR A 6 6.92 -45.00 -0.07
CA THR A 6 6.81 -44.04 1.03
C THR A 6 5.85 -42.94 0.58
N GLN A 7 4.62 -42.97 1.10
CA GLN A 7 3.66 -41.88 0.94
C GLN A 7 4.32 -40.60 1.47
N VAL A 8 4.57 -39.64 0.58
CA VAL A 8 5.00 -38.29 0.98
C VAL A 8 3.89 -37.71 1.84
N GLU A 9 4.15 -37.57 3.12
CA GLU A 9 3.27 -36.92 4.08
C GLU A 9 3.00 -35.49 3.59
N GLN A 10 1.77 -35.22 3.13
CA GLN A 10 1.38 -33.86 2.71
C GLN A 10 1.58 -32.93 3.91
N SER A 11 2.46 -31.95 3.78
CA SER A 11 2.65 -30.91 4.79
C SER A 11 1.32 -30.26 5.15
N ALA A 12 1.11 -29.95 6.43
CA ALA A 12 -0.06 -29.23 6.89
C ALA A 12 -0.32 -27.97 6.04
N PRO A 13 -1.59 -27.60 5.80
CA PRO A 13 -1.90 -26.43 5.00
C PRO A 13 -1.27 -25.16 5.63
N PRO A 14 -0.81 -24.21 4.81
CA PRO A 14 -0.23 -22.98 5.32
C PRO A 14 -1.24 -22.18 6.14
N VAL A 15 -0.80 -21.65 7.27
CA VAL A 15 -1.61 -20.73 8.08
C VAL A 15 -1.82 -19.44 7.29
N THR A 16 -3.08 -19.05 7.10
CA THR A 16 -3.43 -17.84 6.37
C THR A 16 -3.13 -16.60 7.21
N GLY A 17 -2.29 -15.70 6.68
CA GLY A 17 -2.01 -14.39 7.28
C GLY A 17 -3.15 -13.39 7.07
N TRP A 18 -2.93 -12.12 7.42
CA TRP A 18 -3.89 -11.03 7.17
C TRP A 18 -4.11 -10.84 5.66
N PRO A 19 -5.33 -11.07 5.12
CA PRO A 19 -5.58 -11.01 3.68
C PRO A 19 -6.04 -9.61 3.21
N GLY A 20 -6.30 -8.69 4.15
CA GLY A 20 -6.96 -7.41 3.88
C GLY A 20 -8.45 -7.41 4.21
N ARG A 21 -9.09 -6.25 4.10
CA ARG A 21 -10.52 -6.06 4.38
C ARG A 21 -11.37 -6.19 3.12
N TYR A 22 -12.51 -6.86 3.26
CA TYR A 22 -13.61 -6.79 2.30
C TYR A 22 -14.58 -5.67 2.67
N PHE A 23 -15.53 -5.37 1.78
CA PHE A 23 -16.53 -4.33 2.01
C PHE A 23 -17.23 -4.45 3.37
N GLU A 24 -17.59 -5.67 3.77
CA GLU A 24 -18.30 -5.93 5.03
C GLU A 24 -17.50 -5.53 6.27
N ASP A 25 -16.16 -5.57 6.21
CA ASP A 25 -15.27 -5.36 7.37
C ASP A 25 -15.06 -3.89 7.76
N PHE A 26 -15.54 -2.95 6.95
CA PHE A 26 -15.44 -1.52 7.23
C PHE A 26 -16.61 -1.02 8.09
N GLU A 27 -16.35 -0.24 9.12
CA GLU A 27 -17.38 0.52 9.83
C GLU A 27 -17.12 2.03 9.71
N ILE A 28 -18.18 2.84 9.58
CA ILE A 28 -18.03 4.30 9.53
C ILE A 28 -17.47 4.77 10.87
N GLY A 29 -16.41 5.59 10.82
CA GLY A 29 -15.68 6.06 12.00
C GLY A 29 -14.48 5.20 12.37
N ASP A 30 -14.29 4.01 11.77
CA ASP A 30 -13.09 3.22 11.98
C ASP A 30 -11.85 4.01 11.55
N VAL A 31 -10.80 3.92 12.37
CA VAL A 31 -9.48 4.48 12.08
C VAL A 31 -8.44 3.36 12.02
N TYR A 32 -7.85 3.15 10.86
CA TYR A 32 -6.79 2.17 10.64
C TYR A 32 -5.44 2.86 10.53
N ARG A 33 -4.56 2.59 11.50
CA ARG A 33 -3.15 2.97 11.44
C ARG A 33 -2.39 1.94 10.61
N HIS A 34 -1.78 2.39 9.52
CA HIS A 34 -1.08 1.49 8.62
C HIS A 34 0.27 1.06 9.22
N PRO A 35 0.66 -0.21 9.07
CA PRO A 35 1.67 -0.81 9.94
C PRO A 35 3.10 -0.34 9.66
N LEU A 36 3.39 0.19 8.46
CA LEU A 36 4.76 0.45 8.01
C LEU A 36 5.02 1.94 7.83
N GLY A 37 6.05 2.44 8.53
CA GLY A 37 6.72 3.69 8.18
C GLY A 37 7.70 3.49 7.02
N ARG A 38 7.91 4.52 6.20
CA ARG A 38 8.92 4.50 5.13
C ARG A 38 9.70 5.79 5.07
N THR A 39 11.01 5.68 5.20
CA THR A 39 11.95 6.79 4.97
C THR A 39 12.02 7.12 3.48
N VAL A 40 11.91 8.41 3.16
CA VAL A 40 12.04 8.92 1.80
C VAL A 40 13.51 9.06 1.45
N LEU A 41 13.93 8.42 0.36
CA LEU A 41 15.29 8.45 -0.14
C LEU A 41 15.44 9.43 -1.32
N PRO A 42 16.66 9.94 -1.58
CA PRO A 42 16.92 10.80 -2.74
C PRO A 42 16.52 10.15 -4.09
N VAL A 43 16.69 8.83 -4.17
CA VAL A 43 16.30 8.05 -5.36
C VAL A 43 14.79 8.05 -5.57
N ASP A 44 13.98 8.02 -4.50
CA ASP A 44 12.52 8.03 -4.61
C ASP A 44 12.05 9.33 -5.28
N ASN A 45 12.58 10.46 -4.81
CA ASN A 45 12.25 11.78 -5.30
C ASN A 45 12.68 11.96 -6.76
N SER A 46 13.92 11.57 -7.08
CA SER A 46 14.45 11.65 -8.44
C SER A 46 13.68 10.75 -9.41
N TRP A 47 13.40 9.50 -9.02
CA TRP A 47 12.69 8.55 -9.88
C TRP A 47 11.26 9.00 -10.14
N MET A 48 10.49 9.34 -9.11
CA MET A 48 9.10 9.73 -9.32
C MET A 48 9.01 10.97 -10.19
N THR A 49 9.85 11.97 -9.93
CA THR A 49 9.87 13.23 -10.68
C THR A 49 10.17 12.96 -12.16
N LEU A 50 11.20 12.18 -12.46
CA LEU A 50 11.64 11.95 -13.84
C LEU A 50 10.74 10.95 -14.60
N LEU A 51 10.26 9.89 -13.95
CA LEU A 51 9.35 8.91 -14.55
C LEU A 51 8.01 9.53 -14.95
N THR A 52 7.58 10.58 -14.25
CA THR A 52 6.31 11.28 -14.51
C THR A 52 6.47 12.53 -15.37
N GLN A 53 7.67 12.77 -15.90
CA GLN A 53 8.00 13.96 -16.69
C GLN A 53 7.78 15.29 -15.94
N ASN A 54 7.86 15.27 -14.61
CA ASN A 54 7.91 16.48 -13.82
C ASN A 54 9.32 17.11 -13.97
N THR A 55 9.41 18.25 -14.63
CA THR A 55 10.69 18.91 -14.95
C THR A 55 11.07 20.01 -13.97
N ALA A 56 10.37 20.13 -12.82
CA ALA A 56 10.65 21.17 -11.84
C ALA A 56 12.00 20.92 -11.12
N PRO A 57 13.01 21.79 -11.28
CA PRO A 57 14.36 21.54 -10.77
C PRO A 57 14.45 21.52 -9.23
N ILE A 58 13.45 22.08 -8.53
CA ILE A 58 13.36 22.05 -7.07
C ILE A 58 13.35 20.62 -6.48
N HIS A 59 13.06 19.60 -7.30
CA HIS A 59 13.01 18.21 -6.85
C HIS A 59 14.31 17.43 -7.07
N PHE A 60 15.21 17.88 -7.96
CA PHE A 60 16.39 17.08 -8.35
C PHE A 60 17.69 17.88 -8.56
N ASP A 61 17.63 19.21 -8.66
CA ASP A 61 18.80 20.07 -8.76
C ASP A 61 19.09 20.69 -7.38
N ALA A 62 20.09 20.16 -6.69
CA ALA A 62 20.49 20.65 -5.38
C ALA A 62 21.05 22.09 -5.44
N HIS A 63 21.71 22.48 -6.54
CA HIS A 63 22.24 23.84 -6.71
C HIS A 63 21.09 24.84 -6.90
N TYR A 64 20.11 24.52 -7.74
CA TYR A 64 18.87 25.29 -7.84
C TYR A 64 18.16 25.38 -6.49
N SER A 65 17.98 24.24 -5.82
CA SER A 65 17.22 24.17 -4.56
C SER A 65 17.88 24.94 -3.41
N SER A 66 19.22 25.04 -3.41
CA SER A 66 19.98 25.84 -2.43
C SER A 66 19.65 27.33 -2.46
N GLN A 67 19.07 27.82 -3.56
CA GLN A 67 18.67 29.22 -3.76
C GLN A 67 17.21 29.47 -3.37
N THR A 68 16.45 28.42 -3.02
CA THR A 68 15.06 28.53 -2.57
C THR A 68 14.99 28.73 -1.06
N THR A 69 13.81 29.09 -0.54
CA THR A 69 13.60 29.21 0.93
C THR A 69 13.86 27.92 1.71
N TRP A 70 13.89 26.77 1.04
CA TRP A 70 14.12 25.47 1.66
C TRP A 70 15.60 25.09 1.76
N GLY A 71 16.44 25.66 0.89
CA GLY A 71 17.89 25.39 0.85
C GLY A 71 18.30 23.98 0.42
N LYS A 72 17.35 23.08 0.11
CA LYS A 72 17.57 21.69 -0.30
C LYS A 72 16.41 21.18 -1.17
N PRO A 73 16.59 20.09 -1.93
CA PRO A 73 15.52 19.54 -2.77
C PRO A 73 14.25 19.24 -1.99
N LEU A 74 13.13 19.71 -2.52
CA LEU A 74 11.79 19.42 -2.00
C LEU A 74 11.30 18.09 -2.61
N VAL A 75 10.64 17.25 -1.83
CA VAL A 75 10.08 16.01 -2.39
C VAL A 75 8.86 16.30 -3.28
N ASP A 76 8.77 15.64 -4.43
CA ASP A 76 7.61 15.73 -5.31
C ASP A 76 6.33 15.36 -4.55
N SER A 77 5.38 16.29 -4.52
CA SER A 77 4.11 16.09 -3.82
C SER A 77 3.30 14.89 -4.34
N THR A 78 3.43 14.55 -5.63
CA THR A 78 2.75 13.39 -6.22
C THR A 78 3.37 12.08 -5.73
N PHE A 79 4.68 12.06 -5.44
CA PHE A 79 5.32 10.95 -4.72
C PHE A 79 4.70 10.78 -3.33
N THR A 80 4.52 11.89 -2.59
CA THR A 80 3.94 11.84 -1.24
C THR A 80 2.52 11.26 -1.26
N LEU A 81 1.69 11.67 -2.23
CA LEU A 81 0.36 11.11 -2.43
C LEU A 81 0.39 9.61 -2.74
N ALA A 82 1.27 9.20 -3.67
CA ALA A 82 1.42 7.79 -4.06
C ALA A 82 1.93 6.92 -2.90
N LEU A 83 2.91 7.41 -2.13
CA LEU A 83 3.48 6.73 -0.97
C LEU A 83 2.42 6.46 0.09
N VAL A 84 1.69 7.50 0.51
CA VAL A 84 0.66 7.39 1.55
C VAL A 84 -0.53 6.55 1.06
N THR A 85 -0.90 6.68 -0.22
CA THR A 85 -1.89 5.78 -0.85
C THR A 85 -1.41 4.32 -0.80
N GLY A 86 -0.14 4.06 -1.11
CA GLY A 86 0.47 2.74 -1.09
C GLY A 86 0.52 2.11 0.30
N GLN A 87 0.88 2.89 1.33
CA GLN A 87 0.87 2.45 2.73
C GLN A 87 -0.53 2.00 3.18
N SER A 88 -1.59 2.65 2.70
CA SER A 88 -2.96 2.29 3.05
C SER A 88 -3.47 0.98 2.44
N VAL A 89 -2.75 0.39 1.48
CA VAL A 89 -3.27 -0.73 0.68
C VAL A 89 -3.60 -1.94 1.55
N THR A 90 -2.72 -2.30 2.49
CA THR A 90 -2.88 -3.46 3.39
C THR A 90 -4.21 -3.43 4.15
N ASP A 91 -4.69 -2.25 4.49
CA ASP A 91 -5.90 -2.08 5.30
C ASP A 91 -7.14 -1.72 4.50
N ILE A 92 -6.98 -0.96 3.41
CA ILE A 92 -8.08 -0.29 2.71
C ILE A 92 -8.40 -0.95 1.37
N SER A 93 -7.38 -1.39 0.62
CA SER A 93 -7.56 -1.65 -0.82
C SER A 93 -6.92 -2.95 -1.31
N GLN A 94 -6.58 -3.89 -0.43
CA GLN A 94 -6.08 -5.22 -0.83
C GLN A 94 -7.11 -6.00 -1.67
N HIS A 95 -8.41 -5.79 -1.40
CA HIS A 95 -9.53 -6.33 -2.17
C HIS A 95 -10.26 -5.25 -2.99
N VAL A 96 -9.53 -4.26 -3.50
CA VAL A 96 -10.10 -3.20 -4.34
C VAL A 96 -10.48 -3.74 -5.72
N HIS A 97 -11.65 -3.36 -6.21
CA HIS A 97 -12.02 -3.50 -7.61
C HIS A 97 -11.46 -2.33 -8.42
N ALA A 98 -11.70 -1.09 -7.98
CA ALA A 98 -11.06 0.10 -8.55
C ALA A 98 -11.08 1.29 -7.57
N ASN A 99 -10.15 2.22 -7.75
CA ASN A 99 -10.25 3.55 -7.15
C ASN A 99 -11.14 4.43 -8.04
N LEU A 100 -12.09 5.14 -7.43
CA LEU A 100 -12.98 6.07 -8.14
C LEU A 100 -12.42 7.49 -8.18
N GLY A 101 -11.64 7.88 -7.17
CA GLY A 101 -11.00 9.19 -7.16
C GLY A 101 -10.32 9.54 -5.85
N TRP A 102 -9.52 10.60 -5.92
CA TRP A 102 -8.96 11.32 -4.79
C TRP A 102 -9.56 12.73 -4.78
N ASP A 103 -10.07 13.12 -3.63
CA ASP A 103 -10.64 14.44 -3.39
C ASP A 103 -9.87 15.14 -2.26
N ARG A 104 -10.01 16.47 -2.19
CA ARG A 104 -9.47 17.29 -1.10
C ARG A 104 -7.99 17.02 -0.76
N VAL A 105 -7.15 16.72 -1.74
CA VAL A 105 -5.71 16.55 -1.53
C VAL A 105 -5.11 17.87 -1.05
N ARG A 106 -4.49 17.88 0.13
CA ARG A 106 -3.81 19.04 0.73
C ARG A 106 -2.45 18.63 1.28
N LEU A 107 -1.46 19.48 1.06
CA LEU A 107 -0.05 19.27 1.44
C LEU A 107 0.38 20.40 2.39
N PRO A 108 -0.03 20.37 3.66
CA PRO A 108 0.17 21.50 4.57
C PRO A 108 1.64 21.74 4.96
N ASN A 109 2.48 20.70 4.89
CA ASN A 109 3.90 20.79 5.24
C ASN A 109 4.76 20.08 4.18
N PRO A 110 5.97 20.59 3.89
CA PRO A 110 6.89 19.98 2.93
C PRO A 110 7.41 18.63 3.44
N VAL A 111 7.77 17.76 2.50
CA VAL A 111 8.53 16.53 2.77
C VAL A 111 9.93 16.69 2.20
N PHE A 112 10.92 16.21 2.94
CA PHE A 112 12.31 16.21 2.52
C PHE A 112 12.89 14.79 2.54
N GLU A 113 13.98 14.60 1.79
CA GLU A 113 14.80 13.41 1.88
C GLU A 113 15.23 13.16 3.34
N GLY A 114 15.11 11.92 3.80
CA GLY A 114 15.35 11.52 5.19
C GLY A 114 14.12 11.54 6.10
N ASP A 115 13.02 12.20 5.71
CA ASP A 115 11.77 12.09 6.47
C ASP A 115 11.22 10.66 6.41
N THR A 116 10.67 10.18 7.52
CA THR A 116 9.98 8.88 7.59
C THR A 116 8.49 9.11 7.68
N ILE A 117 7.77 8.67 6.64
CA ILE A 117 6.33 8.88 6.52
C ILE A 117 5.57 7.68 7.09
N TYR A 118 4.56 7.99 7.89
CA TYR A 118 3.54 7.10 8.42
C TYR A 118 2.17 7.56 7.92
N SER A 119 1.15 6.71 8.06
CA SER A 119 -0.20 7.07 7.63
C SER A 119 -1.30 6.32 8.37
N GLN A 120 -2.49 6.92 8.34
CA GLN A 120 -3.72 6.30 8.83
C GLN A 120 -4.92 6.74 8.00
N SER A 121 -5.97 5.91 7.97
CA SER A 121 -7.21 6.16 7.26
C SER A 121 -8.42 6.07 8.19
N GLU A 122 -9.31 7.05 8.11
CA GLU A 122 -10.62 7.09 8.76
C GLU A 122 -11.72 6.76 7.74
N VAL A 123 -12.63 5.83 8.04
CA VAL A 123 -13.78 5.54 7.18
C VAL A 123 -14.85 6.62 7.34
N LEU A 124 -15.08 7.39 6.28
CA LEU A 124 -16.05 8.49 6.27
C LEU A 124 -17.44 8.01 5.85
N THR A 125 -17.50 7.22 4.77
CA THR A 125 -18.77 6.69 4.25
C THR A 125 -18.60 5.27 3.75
N LYS A 126 -19.70 4.51 3.83
CA LYS A 126 -19.82 3.15 3.34
C LYS A 126 -21.20 2.97 2.75
N ARG A 127 -21.29 2.47 1.52
CA ARG A 127 -22.57 2.16 0.87
C ARG A 127 -22.43 1.04 -0.13
N GLU A 128 -23.52 0.35 -0.40
CA GLU A 128 -23.55 -0.66 -1.46
C GLU A 128 -23.49 -0.01 -2.86
N SER A 129 -22.95 -0.72 -3.83
CA SER A 129 -23.05 -0.30 -5.23
C SER A 129 -24.47 -0.58 -5.75
N SER A 130 -25.11 0.42 -6.34
CA SER A 130 -26.44 0.28 -6.95
C SER A 130 -26.43 -0.46 -8.28
N SER A 131 -25.26 -0.57 -8.93
CA SER A 131 -25.10 -1.17 -10.26
C SER A 131 -24.33 -2.49 -10.24
N HIS A 132 -23.67 -2.85 -9.13
CA HIS A 132 -22.84 -4.05 -9.06
C HIS A 132 -22.92 -4.72 -7.67
N LYS A 133 -23.75 -5.75 -7.56
CA LYS A 133 -24.07 -6.43 -6.28
C LYS A 133 -22.85 -6.98 -5.52
N ASP A 134 -21.79 -7.31 -6.24
CA ASP A 134 -20.56 -7.94 -5.74
C ASP A 134 -19.58 -6.93 -5.12
N ILE A 135 -19.90 -5.63 -5.17
CA ILE A 135 -19.04 -4.51 -4.77
C ILE A 135 -19.79 -3.59 -3.81
N GLY A 136 -19.04 -3.03 -2.86
CA GLY A 136 -19.46 -1.83 -2.14
C GLY A 136 -18.48 -0.68 -2.34
N ILE A 137 -18.91 0.52 -1.97
CA ILE A 137 -18.16 1.76 -2.12
C ILE A 137 -17.85 2.31 -0.74
N VAL A 138 -16.57 2.61 -0.52
CA VAL A 138 -16.05 3.15 0.73
C VAL A 138 -15.32 4.45 0.41
N THR A 139 -15.55 5.49 1.21
CA THR A 139 -14.75 6.71 1.19
C THR A 139 -13.98 6.80 2.49
N VAL A 140 -12.67 7.00 2.40
CA VAL A 140 -11.80 7.19 3.55
C VAL A 140 -11.12 8.56 3.52
N ARG A 141 -10.87 9.15 4.69
CA ARG A 141 -9.88 10.23 4.83
C ARG A 141 -8.55 9.62 5.24
N THR A 142 -7.52 9.85 4.45
CA THR A 142 -6.17 9.41 4.77
C THR A 142 -5.30 10.60 5.10
N ILE A 143 -4.54 10.49 6.19
CA ILE A 143 -3.47 11.42 6.51
C ILE A 143 -2.12 10.71 6.42
N GLY A 144 -1.11 11.44 5.95
CA GLY A 144 0.29 11.07 6.07
C GLY A 144 1.02 12.06 6.95
N TYR A 145 1.91 11.57 7.82
CA TYR A 145 2.66 12.39 8.76
C TYR A 145 4.09 11.87 8.91
N ASN A 146 5.02 12.75 9.24
CA ASN A 146 6.44 12.40 9.37
C ASN A 146 6.77 11.81 10.77
N GLN A 147 8.06 11.54 11.03
CA GLN A 147 8.56 11.02 12.29
C GLN A 147 8.25 11.89 13.52
N ASP A 148 8.02 13.18 13.32
CA ASP A 148 7.68 14.15 14.38
C ASP A 148 6.16 14.26 14.59
N GLY A 149 5.36 13.46 13.87
CA GLY A 149 3.90 13.55 13.88
C GLY A 149 3.34 14.72 13.08
N THR A 150 4.17 15.45 12.33
CA THR A 150 3.72 16.58 11.50
C THR A 150 2.97 16.05 10.29
N ILE A 151 1.70 16.45 10.13
CA ILE A 151 0.90 16.08 8.95
C ILE A 151 1.52 16.72 7.71
N VAL A 152 1.90 15.90 6.73
CA VAL A 152 2.47 16.37 5.45
C VAL A 152 1.48 16.27 4.30
N ILE A 153 0.49 15.39 4.41
CA ILE A 153 -0.58 15.25 3.43
C ILE A 153 -1.89 14.81 4.08
N THR A 154 -3.01 15.29 3.55
CA THR A 154 -4.35 14.74 3.81
C THR A 154 -5.13 14.67 2.51
N PHE A 155 -5.95 13.62 2.34
CA PHE A 155 -6.85 13.49 1.20
C PHE A 155 -8.05 12.60 1.55
N GLU A 156 -9.12 12.72 0.77
CA GLU A 156 -10.22 11.76 0.76
C GLU A 156 -10.05 10.84 -0.46
N ARG A 157 -10.27 9.55 -0.29
CA ARG A 157 -10.20 8.56 -1.38
C ARG A 157 -11.46 7.72 -1.39
N THR A 158 -12.10 7.66 -2.55
CA THR A 158 -13.29 6.83 -2.76
C THR A 158 -12.92 5.63 -3.63
N LEU A 159 -13.26 4.42 -3.16
CA LEU A 159 -12.89 3.17 -3.79
C LEU A 159 -14.04 2.16 -3.79
N MET A 160 -14.02 1.30 -4.80
CA MET A 160 -14.87 0.12 -4.93
C MET A 160 -14.14 -1.08 -4.33
N VAL A 161 -14.73 -1.75 -3.35
CA VAL A 161 -14.17 -2.91 -2.66
C VAL A 161 -15.08 -4.10 -2.90
N TYR A 162 -14.49 -5.26 -3.21
CA TYR A 162 -15.24 -6.50 -3.32
C TYR A 162 -15.90 -6.86 -1.99
N ARG A 163 -17.09 -7.44 -2.09
CA ARG A 163 -17.71 -8.17 -0.98
C ARG A 163 -17.00 -9.50 -0.73
N LYS A 164 -17.10 -10.01 0.49
CA LYS A 164 -16.55 -11.32 0.86
C LYS A 164 -17.04 -12.41 -0.09
N GLY A 165 -16.10 -13.17 -0.67
CA GLY A 165 -16.41 -14.26 -1.60
C GLY A 165 -16.69 -13.83 -3.05
N HIS A 166 -16.68 -12.53 -3.35
CA HIS A 166 -16.94 -12.02 -4.70
C HIS A 166 -15.70 -11.44 -5.41
N GLY A 167 -14.59 -11.30 -4.69
CA GLY A 167 -13.31 -10.86 -5.25
C GLY A 167 -12.50 -11.99 -5.86
N PRO A 168 -11.48 -11.67 -6.69
CA PRO A 168 -10.57 -12.66 -7.22
C PRO A 168 -9.80 -13.37 -6.10
N HIS A 169 -9.53 -14.66 -6.28
CA HIS A 169 -8.66 -15.41 -5.39
C HIS A 169 -7.19 -15.05 -5.65
N THR A 170 -6.41 -14.84 -4.59
CA THR A 170 -4.96 -14.79 -4.70
C THR A 170 -4.45 -16.14 -5.20
N ALA A 171 -3.63 -16.14 -6.25
CA ALA A 171 -3.04 -17.37 -6.76
C ALA A 171 -2.05 -17.95 -5.74
N GLY A 172 -2.49 -18.94 -4.97
CA GLY A 172 -1.60 -19.81 -4.21
C GLY A 172 -0.94 -20.78 -5.19
N VAL A 173 0.37 -20.67 -5.36
CA VAL A 173 1.14 -21.68 -6.08
C VAL A 173 1.78 -22.57 -5.03
N ASP A 174 1.36 -23.83 -4.99
CA ASP A 174 1.96 -24.80 -4.07
C ASP A 174 3.41 -25.09 -4.48
N PRO A 175 4.36 -25.08 -3.54
CA PRO A 175 5.75 -25.40 -3.84
C PRO A 175 5.87 -26.86 -4.29
N LYS A 176 6.64 -27.08 -5.36
CA LYS A 176 7.01 -28.43 -5.81
C LYS A 176 8.38 -28.79 -5.26
N TRP A 177 8.45 -29.89 -4.52
CA TRP A 177 9.69 -30.42 -3.96
C TRP A 177 10.32 -31.42 -4.92
N ASP A 178 11.46 -31.06 -5.49
CA ASP A 178 12.34 -31.96 -6.24
C ASP A 178 13.43 -32.58 -5.34
N ASP A 179 14.18 -33.55 -5.86
CA ASP A 179 15.23 -34.25 -5.09
C ASP A 179 16.33 -33.31 -4.59
N ARG A 180 16.58 -32.21 -5.31
CA ARG A 180 17.60 -31.23 -4.91
C ARG A 180 17.14 -30.41 -3.71
N SER A 181 15.92 -29.89 -3.74
CA SER A 181 15.31 -29.11 -2.66
C SER A 181 15.06 -29.95 -1.41
N ARG A 182 14.65 -31.21 -1.56
CA ARG A 182 14.52 -32.18 -0.46
C ARG A 182 15.85 -32.45 0.25
N ARG A 183 16.90 -32.78 -0.51
CA ARG A 183 18.26 -32.95 0.05
C ARG A 183 18.78 -31.68 0.71
N ALA A 184 18.55 -30.52 0.11
CA ALA A 184 18.95 -29.24 0.70
C ALA A 184 18.22 -28.95 2.02
N ALA A 185 16.97 -29.39 2.16
CA ALA A 185 16.17 -29.23 3.36
C ALA A 185 16.40 -30.33 4.42
N GLY A 186 17.18 -31.37 4.12
CA GLY A 186 17.36 -32.53 5.00
C GLY A 186 16.09 -33.37 5.18
N ILE A 187 15.18 -33.30 4.20
CA ILE A 187 13.94 -34.07 4.16
C ILE A 187 14.24 -35.27 3.25
N GLU A 188 14.47 -36.45 3.84
CA GLU A 188 14.60 -37.72 3.08
C GLU A 188 13.25 -38.21 2.57
#